data_AF-A0A3B1D909-F1
#
_entry.id   AF-A0A3B1D909-F1
#
_cell.length_a   1.000
_cell.length_b   1.000
_cell.length_c   1.000
_cell.angle_alpha   90.00
_cell.angle_beta   90.00
_cell.angle_gamma   90.00
#
_symmetry.space_group_name_H-M   'P 1'
#
loop_
_entity.id
_entity.type
_entity.pdbx_description
1 polymer ?
#
loop_
_entity_poly.entity_id
_entity_poly.type
_entity_poly.pdbx_seq_one_letter_code
_entity_poly.pdbx_strand_id
1 'polypeptide(L)'
;MGLNVTQKILENHLVEGELVAGEKITVKIDQTLTQDATGTMAHLEFEALGVERVKTKLSVSYIDHNTLQTDFKNADDHRYLQSVAAKYGITFSRPGNGICHQVHLERFGVPGQTLLGSDSHTPTQGGLGMISIGAGGLDVAMAMAGHPFNLTCPEVLNVRLTGKLAPWVSAKDIILEVLRRLSVKG
;
A
#
# COMPACT_ATOMS: atom_id res chain seq x y z
N MET A 1 -4.05 24.57 -17.24
CA MET A 1 -2.76 24.17 -16.63
C MET A 1 -2.62 22.67 -16.74
N GLY A 2 -1.41 22.13 -16.86
CA GLY A 2 -1.22 20.67 -16.91
C GLY A 2 -1.35 20.04 -15.52
N LEU A 3 -1.91 18.82 -15.46
CA LEU A 3 -2.02 18.04 -14.22
C LEU A 3 -0.65 17.48 -13.78
N ASN A 4 -0.42 17.43 -12.46
CA ASN A 4 0.74 16.74 -11.90
C ASN A 4 0.55 15.20 -11.89
N VAL A 5 1.59 14.44 -11.53
CA VAL A 5 1.53 12.96 -11.56
C VAL A 5 0.45 12.39 -10.63
N THR A 6 0.32 12.94 -9.42
CA THR A 6 -0.70 12.54 -8.45
C THR A 6 -2.10 12.75 -9.01
N GLN A 7 -2.35 13.95 -9.55
CA GLN A 7 -3.65 14.29 -10.15
C GLN A 7 -3.98 13.38 -11.34
N LYS A 8 -3.02 13.11 -12.23
CA LYS A 8 -3.23 12.21 -13.37
C LYS A 8 -3.58 10.79 -12.95
N ILE A 9 -2.90 10.26 -11.93
CA ILE A 9 -3.18 8.91 -11.44
C ILE A 9 -4.55 8.87 -10.75
N LEU A 10 -4.85 9.84 -9.89
CA LEU A 10 -6.15 9.93 -9.22
C LEU A 10 -7.29 10.12 -10.24
N GLU A 11 -7.13 10.96 -11.26
CA GLU A 11 -8.12 11.19 -12.32
C GLU A 11 -8.45 9.89 -13.07
N ASN A 12 -7.42 9.10 -13.41
CA ASN A 12 -7.60 7.81 -14.09
C ASN A 12 -8.27 6.72 -13.22
N HIS A 13 -8.33 6.91 -11.89
CA HIS A 13 -8.91 5.96 -10.96
C HIS A 13 -10.15 6.52 -10.24
N LEU A 14 -10.59 7.73 -10.57
CA LEU A 14 -11.70 8.39 -9.92
C LEU A 14 -13.00 7.65 -10.23
N VAL A 15 -13.73 7.30 -9.17
CA VAL A 15 -15.05 6.67 -9.25
C VAL A 15 -16.13 7.70 -8.94
N GLU A 16 -15.93 8.49 -7.88
CA GLU A 16 -16.84 9.57 -7.47
C GLU A 16 -16.06 10.76 -6.88
N GLY A 17 -16.66 11.95 -6.97
CA GLY A 17 -16.10 13.22 -6.45
C GLY A 17 -15.37 14.05 -7.52
N GLU A 18 -14.78 15.17 -7.09
CA GLU A 18 -13.94 16.04 -7.92
C GLU A 18 -12.54 16.16 -7.29
N LEU A 19 -11.49 16.32 -8.10
CA LEU A 19 -10.11 16.46 -7.62
C LEU A 19 -9.81 17.86 -7.06
N VAL A 20 -10.61 18.27 -6.08
CA VAL A 20 -10.47 19.51 -5.32
C VAL A 20 -9.93 19.17 -3.94
N ALA A 21 -8.79 19.75 -3.57
CA ALA A 21 -8.13 19.45 -2.30
C ALA A 21 -9.08 19.70 -1.12
N GLY A 22 -9.13 18.74 -0.18
CA GLY A 22 -10.01 18.79 0.98
C GLY A 22 -11.42 18.22 0.74
N GLU A 23 -11.83 17.98 -0.50
CA GLU A 23 -13.11 17.33 -0.81
C GLU A 23 -13.02 15.80 -0.74
N LYS A 24 -14.17 15.14 -0.54
CA LYS A 24 -14.22 13.67 -0.54
C LYS A 24 -14.20 13.15 -1.96
N ILE A 25 -13.33 12.18 -2.20
CA ILE A 25 -13.24 11.44 -3.45
C ILE A 25 -13.26 9.94 -3.18
N THR A 26 -13.65 9.19 -4.18
CA THR A 26 -13.68 7.73 -4.14
C THR A 26 -12.88 7.22 -5.32
N VAL A 27 -11.88 6.38 -5.07
CA VAL A 27 -10.94 5.91 -6.10
C VAL A 27 -10.88 4.40 -6.15
N LYS A 28 -10.67 3.87 -7.36
CA LYS A 28 -10.45 2.45 -7.58
C LYS A 28 -9.06 2.05 -7.11
N ILE A 29 -8.98 0.91 -6.44
CA ILE A 29 -7.73 0.29 -6.01
C ILE A 29 -7.35 -0.85 -6.96
N ASP A 30 -6.16 -0.76 -7.54
CA ASP A 30 -5.64 -1.77 -8.46
C ASP A 30 -4.97 -2.94 -7.73
N GLN A 31 -4.18 -2.65 -6.70
CA GLN A 31 -3.43 -3.63 -5.95
C GLN A 31 -3.69 -3.53 -4.44
N THR A 32 -3.55 -4.65 -3.73
CA THR A 32 -3.51 -4.64 -2.26
C THR A 32 -2.31 -5.39 -1.69
N LEU A 33 -1.88 -4.94 -0.51
CA LEU A 33 -0.77 -5.51 0.25
C LEU A 33 -1.20 -5.76 1.70
N THR A 34 -1.00 -6.98 2.19
CA THR A 34 -1.10 -7.29 3.62
C THR A 34 0.21 -7.88 4.13
N GLN A 35 0.52 -7.65 5.40
CA GLN A 35 1.66 -8.25 6.10
C GLN A 35 1.18 -9.04 7.32
N ASP A 36 1.99 -9.94 7.86
CA ASP A 36 1.53 -10.97 8.80
C ASP A 36 1.02 -10.46 10.16
N ALA A 37 1.47 -9.29 10.63
CA ALA A 37 0.97 -8.68 11.85
C ALA A 37 -0.42 -8.03 11.71
N THR A 38 -0.82 -7.57 10.52
CA THR A 38 -2.14 -6.92 10.29
C THR A 38 -3.05 -7.70 9.34
N GLY A 39 -2.47 -8.63 8.57
CA GLY A 39 -3.12 -9.38 7.51
C GLY A 39 -4.13 -10.39 8.01
N THR A 40 -3.89 -11.02 9.17
CA THR A 40 -4.84 -12.00 9.74
C THR A 40 -6.22 -11.37 9.93
N MET A 41 -6.28 -10.19 10.55
CA MET A 41 -7.56 -9.48 10.74
C MET A 41 -8.17 -9.01 9.41
N ALA A 42 -7.36 -8.43 8.51
CA ALA A 42 -7.85 -8.00 7.19
C ALA A 42 -8.45 -9.17 6.39
N HIS A 43 -7.84 -10.36 6.46
CA HIS A 43 -8.35 -11.54 5.78
C HIS A 43 -9.62 -12.07 6.45
N LEU A 44 -9.72 -12.11 7.78
CA LEU A 44 -10.96 -12.48 8.48
C LEU A 44 -12.12 -11.55 8.12
N GLU A 45 -11.87 -10.23 8.04
CA GLU A 45 -12.85 -9.25 7.58
C GLU A 45 -13.25 -9.51 6.12
N PHE A 46 -12.28 -9.80 5.24
CA PHE A 46 -12.55 -10.16 3.85
C PHE A 46 -13.39 -11.44 3.72
N GLU A 47 -13.12 -12.47 4.52
CA GLU A 47 -13.93 -13.70 4.55
C GLU A 47 -15.37 -13.41 4.97
N ALA A 48 -15.56 -12.52 5.94
CA ALA A 48 -16.88 -12.11 6.42
C ALA A 48 -17.72 -11.37 5.35
N LEU A 49 -17.09 -10.78 4.33
CA LEU A 49 -17.79 -10.17 3.19
C LEU A 49 -18.42 -11.21 2.26
N GLY A 50 -18.06 -12.49 2.37
CA GLY A 50 -18.65 -13.58 1.58
C GLY A 50 -18.30 -13.54 0.08
N VAL A 51 -17.23 -12.85 -0.30
CA VAL A 51 -16.77 -12.77 -1.69
C VAL A 51 -15.95 -14.02 -2.05
N GLU A 52 -16.22 -14.63 -3.20
CA GLU A 52 -15.58 -15.90 -3.60
C GLU A 52 -14.07 -15.81 -3.82
N ARG A 53 -13.58 -14.68 -4.37
CA ARG A 53 -12.17 -14.41 -4.69
C ARG A 53 -11.91 -12.91 -4.73
N VAL A 54 -10.65 -12.50 -4.54
CA VAL A 54 -10.24 -11.10 -4.67
C VAL A 54 -10.59 -10.53 -6.05
N LYS A 55 -10.92 -9.23 -6.08
CA LYS A 55 -11.37 -8.49 -7.27
C LYS A 55 -10.36 -7.43 -7.75
N THR A 56 -9.34 -7.14 -6.96
CA THR A 56 -8.19 -6.32 -7.37
C THR A 56 -7.40 -7.01 -8.48
N LYS A 57 -6.59 -6.26 -9.23
CA LYS A 57 -5.69 -6.84 -10.24
C LYS A 57 -4.64 -7.73 -9.59
N LEU A 58 -4.19 -7.36 -8.40
CA LEU A 58 -3.25 -8.12 -7.59
C LEU A 58 -3.53 -7.92 -6.10
N SER A 59 -3.50 -9.00 -5.33
CA SER A 59 -3.41 -8.96 -3.87
C SER A 59 -2.24 -9.81 -3.43
N VAL A 60 -1.41 -9.29 -2.52
CA VAL A 60 -0.26 -10.03 -1.98
C VAL A 60 -0.27 -10.00 -0.47
N SER A 61 -0.13 -11.17 0.15
CA SER A 61 0.04 -11.37 1.59
C SER A 61 1.48 -11.76 1.89
N TYR A 62 2.16 -10.98 2.74
CA TYR A 62 3.57 -11.12 3.07
C TYR A 62 3.77 -11.64 4.49
N ILE A 63 4.76 -12.51 4.65
CA ILE A 63 5.29 -12.89 5.95
C ILE A 63 6.67 -12.25 6.15
N ASP A 64 6.74 -11.18 6.92
CA ASP A 64 7.98 -10.40 7.12
C ASP A 64 8.13 -9.75 8.50
N HIS A 65 7.06 -9.55 9.27
CA HIS A 65 7.10 -8.93 10.60
C HIS A 65 7.39 -9.94 11.70
N ASN A 66 6.72 -11.10 11.68
CA ASN A 66 6.80 -12.12 12.74
C ASN A 66 7.55 -13.37 12.28
N THR A 67 8.77 -13.18 11.79
CA THR A 67 9.62 -14.29 11.29
C THR A 67 10.21 -15.15 12.40
N LEU A 68 10.37 -14.60 13.61
CA LEU A 68 10.79 -15.34 14.80
C LEU A 68 9.57 -16.02 15.45
N GLN A 69 9.63 -17.35 15.50
CA GLN A 69 8.57 -18.21 16.04
C GLN A 69 8.85 -18.49 17.51
N THR A 70 8.57 -17.50 18.39
CA THR A 70 8.83 -17.64 19.84
C THR A 70 7.72 -18.38 20.58
N ASP A 71 6.52 -18.44 20.00
CA ASP A 71 5.38 -19.24 20.47
C ASP A 71 4.61 -19.83 19.27
N PHE A 72 3.45 -20.44 19.51
CA PHE A 72 2.63 -21.07 18.47
C PHE A 72 1.83 -20.09 17.61
N LYS A 73 1.59 -18.85 18.07
CA LYS A 73 0.64 -17.93 17.43
C LYS A 73 1.11 -17.55 16.03
N ASN A 74 2.38 -17.20 15.90
CA ASN A 74 2.97 -16.83 14.62
C ASN A 74 2.89 -17.99 13.60
N ALA A 75 3.07 -19.24 14.05
CA ALA A 75 3.03 -20.40 13.17
C ALA A 75 1.61 -20.67 12.68
N ASP A 76 0.62 -20.54 13.56
CA ASP A 76 -0.79 -20.69 13.22
C ASP A 76 -1.27 -19.56 12.31
N ASP A 77 -0.88 -18.31 12.59
CA ASP A 77 -1.18 -17.15 11.74
C ASP A 77 -0.58 -17.33 10.34
N HIS A 78 0.68 -17.75 10.23
CA HIS A 78 1.33 -17.96 8.92
C HIS A 78 0.65 -19.07 8.12
N ARG A 79 0.20 -20.13 8.79
CA ARG A 79 -0.57 -21.21 8.16
C ARG A 79 -1.94 -20.72 7.70
N TYR A 80 -2.63 -19.94 8.53
CA TYR A 80 -3.89 -19.29 8.17
C TYR A 80 -3.70 -18.41 6.92
N LEU A 81 -2.73 -17.49 6.94
CA LEU A 81 -2.41 -16.59 5.83
C LEU A 81 -2.08 -17.34 4.54
N GLN A 82 -1.33 -18.45 4.62
CA GLN A 82 -1.06 -19.30 3.47
C GLN A 82 -2.34 -19.92 2.91
N SER A 83 -3.19 -20.47 3.78
CA SER A 83 -4.44 -21.14 3.39
C SER A 83 -5.48 -20.18 2.83
N VAL A 84 -5.67 -19.02 3.45
CA VAL A 84 -6.62 -17.99 3.01
C VAL A 84 -6.16 -17.42 1.68
N ALA A 85 -4.84 -17.24 1.49
CA ALA A 85 -4.30 -16.79 0.23
C ALA A 85 -4.56 -17.77 -0.91
N ALA A 86 -4.34 -19.07 -0.67
CA ALA A 86 -4.64 -20.13 -1.63
C ALA A 86 -6.15 -20.20 -1.97
N LYS A 87 -7.02 -20.04 -0.97
CA LYS A 87 -8.48 -20.09 -1.13
C LYS A 87 -9.01 -18.96 -2.02
N TYR A 88 -8.57 -17.73 -1.79
CA TYR A 88 -9.15 -16.54 -2.44
C TYR A 88 -8.36 -15.99 -3.63
N GLY A 89 -7.27 -16.65 -4.01
CA GLY A 89 -6.44 -16.25 -5.16
C GLY A 89 -5.50 -15.07 -4.86
N ILE A 90 -5.01 -14.99 -3.62
CA ILE A 90 -4.03 -13.98 -3.19
C ILE A 90 -2.63 -14.58 -3.37
N THR A 91 -1.68 -13.76 -3.82
CA THR A 91 -0.28 -14.17 -3.89
C THR A 91 0.31 -14.24 -2.49
N PHE A 92 0.88 -15.38 -2.11
CA PHE A 92 1.50 -15.57 -0.80
C PHE A 92 3.02 -15.45 -0.88
N SER A 93 3.59 -14.47 -0.19
CA SER A 93 5.04 -14.33 -0.04
C SER A 93 5.48 -14.97 1.28
N ARG A 94 6.17 -16.11 1.14
CA ARG A 94 6.62 -16.96 2.25
C ARG A 94 7.64 -16.25 3.16
N PRO A 95 7.77 -16.71 4.43
CA PRO A 95 8.81 -16.22 5.32
C PRO A 95 10.19 -16.31 4.68
N GLY A 96 10.99 -15.25 4.83
CA GLY A 96 12.36 -15.20 4.28
C GLY A 96 12.47 -14.67 2.84
N ASN A 97 11.35 -14.40 2.15
CA ASN A 97 11.38 -13.75 0.83
C ASN A 97 11.84 -12.29 0.91
N GLY A 98 11.61 -11.60 2.03
CA GLY A 98 12.00 -10.21 2.26
C GLY A 98 10.85 -9.33 2.74
N ILE A 99 11.18 -8.09 3.08
CA ILE A 99 10.23 -7.08 3.58
C ILE A 99 9.22 -6.75 2.48
N CYS A 100 7.94 -6.68 2.86
CA CYS A 100 6.79 -6.52 1.97
C CYS A 100 6.97 -5.40 0.94
N HIS A 101 7.35 -4.19 1.38
CA HIS A 101 7.55 -3.05 0.47
C HIS A 101 8.69 -3.25 -0.51
N GLN A 102 9.78 -3.88 -0.10
CA GLN A 102 10.93 -4.13 -0.97
C GLN A 102 10.57 -5.19 -2.02
N VAL A 103 9.98 -6.31 -1.59
CA VAL A 103 9.57 -7.39 -2.49
C VAL A 103 8.48 -6.90 -3.46
N HIS A 104 7.55 -6.07 -2.99
CA HIS A 104 6.51 -5.49 -3.84
C HIS A 104 7.10 -4.57 -4.92
N LEU A 105 8.06 -3.72 -4.54
CA LEU A 105 8.76 -2.84 -5.47
C LEU A 105 9.53 -3.62 -6.54
N GLU A 106 10.18 -4.72 -6.16
CA GLU A 106 10.98 -5.53 -7.08
C GLU A 106 10.17 -6.43 -8.03
N ARG A 107 8.94 -6.82 -7.64
CA ARG A 107 8.19 -7.90 -8.31
C ARG A 107 6.83 -7.51 -8.84
N PHE A 108 6.17 -6.52 -8.25
CA PHE A 108 4.73 -6.31 -8.42
C PHE A 108 4.34 -4.86 -8.72
N GLY A 109 5.16 -3.88 -8.32
CA GLY A 109 4.89 -2.47 -8.56
C GLY A 109 4.72 -2.16 -10.05
N VAL A 110 3.67 -1.40 -10.39
CA VAL A 110 3.37 -0.97 -11.76
C VAL A 110 3.16 0.54 -11.77
N PRO A 111 4.01 1.33 -12.44
CA PRO A 111 3.85 2.78 -12.55
C PRO A 111 2.43 3.18 -13.00
N GLY A 112 1.86 4.18 -12.35
CA GLY A 112 0.52 4.69 -12.64
C GLY A 112 -0.64 3.94 -11.99
N GLN A 113 -0.41 2.81 -11.30
CA GLN A 113 -1.46 2.10 -10.56
C GLN A 113 -1.63 2.62 -9.12
N THR A 114 -2.76 2.25 -8.51
CA THR A 114 -3.08 2.48 -7.10
C THR A 114 -2.82 1.24 -6.24
N LEU A 115 -2.27 1.42 -5.05
CA LEU A 115 -2.04 0.36 -4.07
C LEU A 115 -2.61 0.77 -2.70
N LEU A 116 -3.37 -0.13 -2.07
CA LEU A 116 -3.79 0.01 -0.68
C LEU A 116 -3.15 -1.09 0.17
N GLY A 117 -2.40 -0.70 1.20
CA GLY A 117 -1.66 -1.64 2.03
C GLY A 117 -1.99 -1.54 3.51
N SER A 118 -2.05 -2.66 4.22
CA SER A 118 -2.27 -2.70 5.68
C SER A 118 -1.00 -2.39 6.48
N ASP A 119 -0.18 -1.47 5.97
CA ASP A 119 1.09 -1.03 6.56
C ASP A 119 1.36 0.46 6.26
N SER A 120 1.92 1.17 7.23
CA SER A 120 2.16 2.62 7.14
C SER A 120 3.23 3.01 6.13
N HIS A 121 4.13 2.11 5.75
CA HIS A 121 5.21 2.36 4.78
C HIS A 121 4.83 1.98 3.34
N THR A 122 3.57 1.61 3.10
CA THR A 122 3.02 1.42 1.73
C THR A 122 3.35 2.56 0.75
N PRO A 123 3.47 3.84 1.17
CA PRO A 123 3.97 4.93 0.31
C PRO A 123 5.33 4.70 -0.37
N THR A 124 6.13 3.71 0.04
CA THR A 124 7.39 3.34 -0.62
C THR A 124 7.21 3.08 -2.12
N GLN A 125 6.08 2.53 -2.57
CA GLN A 125 5.83 2.28 -4.00
C GLN A 125 5.67 3.57 -4.83
N GLY A 126 5.48 4.72 -4.18
CA GLY A 126 5.51 6.03 -4.86
C GLY A 126 6.84 6.32 -5.57
N GLY A 127 7.94 5.67 -5.14
CA GLY A 127 9.22 5.72 -5.85
C GLY A 127 9.17 5.16 -7.28
N LEU A 128 8.18 4.33 -7.60
CA LEU A 128 7.90 3.80 -8.95
C LEU A 128 6.85 4.63 -9.72
N GLY A 129 6.35 5.73 -9.15
CA GLY A 129 5.27 6.52 -9.76
C GLY A 129 3.88 5.90 -9.58
N MET A 130 3.64 5.22 -8.46
CA MET A 130 2.32 4.75 -8.02
C MET A 130 1.68 5.72 -7.03
N ILE A 131 0.36 5.64 -6.86
CA ILE A 131 -0.31 6.18 -5.66
C ILE A 131 -0.54 5.03 -4.69
N SER A 132 0.28 4.97 -3.65
CA SER A 132 0.26 3.88 -2.68
C SER A 132 -0.01 4.42 -1.27
N ILE A 133 -1.05 3.89 -0.63
CA ILE A 133 -1.62 4.44 0.61
C ILE A 133 -1.64 3.34 1.67
N GLY A 134 -1.16 3.67 2.87
CA GLY A 134 -1.35 2.83 4.04
C GLY A 134 -2.75 3.02 4.62
N ALA A 135 -3.47 1.93 4.89
CA ALA A 135 -4.83 1.95 5.42
C ALA A 135 -5.08 0.84 6.45
N GLY A 136 -6.24 0.86 7.09
CA GLY A 136 -6.66 -0.19 8.02
C GLY A 136 -6.98 -1.51 7.31
N GLY A 137 -7.02 -2.60 8.08
CA GLY A 137 -7.35 -3.93 7.56
C GLY A 137 -8.69 -3.97 6.82
N LEU A 138 -9.70 -3.29 7.36
CA LEU A 138 -11.04 -3.26 6.77
C LEU A 138 -11.06 -2.56 5.41
N ASP A 139 -10.37 -1.42 5.25
CA ASP A 139 -10.30 -0.73 3.97
C ASP A 139 -9.60 -1.59 2.91
N VAL A 140 -8.55 -2.30 3.30
CA VAL A 140 -7.84 -3.25 2.43
C VAL A 140 -8.73 -4.43 2.07
N ALA A 141 -9.50 -4.99 3.02
CA ALA A 141 -10.46 -6.05 2.79
C ALA A 141 -11.57 -5.61 1.81
N MET A 142 -12.10 -4.40 1.98
CA MET A 142 -13.09 -3.81 1.08
C MET A 142 -12.52 -3.61 -0.32
N ALA A 143 -11.28 -3.11 -0.44
CA ALA A 143 -10.59 -3.00 -1.72
C ALA A 143 -10.38 -4.37 -2.39
N MET A 144 -9.95 -5.38 -1.62
CA MET A 144 -9.86 -6.77 -2.09
C MET A 144 -11.19 -7.31 -2.60
N ALA A 145 -12.30 -6.93 -1.98
CA ALA A 145 -13.66 -7.28 -2.41
C ALA A 145 -14.15 -6.49 -3.63
N GLY A 146 -13.37 -5.51 -4.11
CA GLY A 146 -13.66 -4.71 -5.29
C GLY A 146 -14.42 -3.41 -5.00
N HIS A 147 -14.61 -3.07 -3.72
CA HIS A 147 -15.15 -1.77 -3.34
C HIS A 147 -14.09 -0.69 -3.52
N PRO A 148 -14.46 0.50 -4.02
CA PRO A 148 -13.52 1.60 -4.14
C PRO A 148 -13.17 2.18 -2.75
N PHE A 149 -12.04 2.87 -2.68
CA PHE A 149 -11.52 3.46 -1.46
C PHE A 149 -11.91 4.93 -1.35
N ASN A 150 -12.47 5.31 -0.20
CA ASN A 150 -12.84 6.69 0.09
C ASN A 150 -11.68 7.42 0.76
N LEU A 151 -11.34 8.59 0.25
CA LEU A 151 -10.31 9.45 0.84
C LEU A 151 -10.68 10.92 0.67
N THR A 152 -10.07 11.76 1.50
CA THR A 152 -10.04 13.20 1.24
C THR A 152 -9.01 13.46 0.14
N CYS A 153 -9.41 14.18 -0.91
CA CYS A 153 -8.53 14.55 -2.00
C CYS A 153 -7.32 15.31 -1.44
N PRO A 154 -6.09 14.81 -1.67
CA PRO A 154 -4.91 15.35 -1.02
C PRO A 154 -4.49 16.68 -1.64
N GLU A 155 -3.92 17.54 -0.82
CA GLU A 155 -3.02 18.60 -1.31
C GLU A 155 -1.72 17.97 -1.81
N VAL A 156 -1.09 18.60 -2.81
CA VAL A 156 0.17 18.11 -3.38
C VAL A 156 1.29 19.11 -3.09
N LEU A 157 2.17 18.73 -2.16
CA LEU A 157 3.40 19.47 -1.89
C LEU A 157 4.47 19.13 -2.94
N ASN A 158 4.93 20.14 -3.68
CA ASN A 158 6.00 19.97 -4.67
C ASN A 158 7.38 20.23 -4.03
N VAL A 159 8.12 19.15 -3.75
CA VAL A 159 9.52 19.21 -3.34
C VAL A 159 10.43 19.18 -4.56
N ARG A 160 10.90 20.35 -5.00
CA ARG A 160 11.81 20.47 -6.14
C ARG A 160 13.27 20.23 -5.72
N LEU A 161 13.83 19.08 -6.11
CA LEU A 161 15.25 18.78 -5.96
C LEU A 161 16.05 19.43 -7.09
N THR A 162 17.18 20.06 -6.76
CA THR A 162 18.08 20.70 -7.73
C THR A 162 19.53 20.31 -7.44
N GLY A 163 20.40 20.41 -8.45
CA GLY A 163 21.81 20.05 -8.30
C GLY A 163 22.05 18.53 -8.30
N LYS A 164 23.09 18.10 -7.58
CA LYS A 164 23.50 16.69 -7.45
C LYS A 164 23.91 16.40 -6.01
N LEU A 165 23.76 15.14 -5.59
CA LEU A 165 24.21 14.70 -4.27
C LEU A 165 25.73 14.92 -4.12
N ALA A 166 26.14 15.48 -2.99
CA ALA A 166 27.55 15.57 -2.61
C ALA A 166 28.07 14.18 -2.18
N PRO A 167 29.40 13.95 -2.19
CA PRO A 167 29.97 12.74 -1.60
C PRO A 167 29.46 12.53 -0.18
N TRP A 168 29.12 11.28 0.16
CA TRP A 168 28.53 10.87 1.44
C TRP A 168 27.10 11.32 1.73
N VAL A 169 26.43 12.01 0.80
CA VAL A 169 25.00 12.33 0.90
C VAL A 169 24.19 11.35 0.05
N SER A 170 23.10 10.85 0.61
CA SER A 170 22.22 9.83 0.03
C SER A 170 20.76 10.30 -0.09
N ALA A 171 19.91 9.48 -0.70
CA ALA A 171 18.46 9.72 -0.73
C ALA A 171 17.83 9.77 0.67
N LYS A 172 18.42 9.05 1.65
CA LYS A 172 17.98 9.10 3.05
C LYS A 172 18.15 10.50 3.63
N ASP A 173 19.25 11.17 3.31
CA ASP A 173 19.51 12.52 3.83
C ASP A 173 18.53 13.56 3.26
N ILE A 174 18.08 13.38 2.01
CA ILE A 174 17.04 14.22 1.41
C ILE A 174 15.74 14.12 2.23
N ILE A 175 15.23 12.91 2.46
CA ILE A 175 13.94 12.76 3.17
C ILE A 175 14.06 13.17 4.65
N LEU A 176 15.22 12.97 5.28
CA LEU A 176 15.47 13.49 6.63
C LEU A 176 15.49 15.02 6.68
N GLU A 177 16.03 15.69 5.66
CA GLU A 177 15.99 17.15 5.56
C GLU A 177 14.57 17.67 5.33
N VAL A 178 13.76 16.97 4.52
CA VAL A 178 12.33 17.28 4.35
C VAL A 178 11.60 17.13 5.69
N LEU A 179 11.81 16.02 6.41
CA LEU A 179 11.24 15.78 7.73
C LEU A 179 11.67 16.86 8.74
N ARG A 180 12.93 17.32 8.70
CA ARG A 180 13.40 18.41 9.57
C ARG A 180 12.67 19.73 9.29
N ARG A 181 12.31 20.01 8.03
CA ARG A 181 11.60 21.24 7.64
C ARG A 181 10.11 21.19 7.94
N LEU A 182 9.46 20.05 7.70
CA LEU A 182 8.01 19.88 7.82
C LEU A 182 7.58 19.34 9.18
N SER A 183 8.49 18.74 9.96
CA SER A 183 8.20 17.99 11.18
C SER A 183 7.28 16.79 10.95
N VAL A 184 6.79 16.16 12.02
CA VAL A 184 5.84 15.04 11.97
C VAL A 184 4.39 15.45 11.69
N LYS A 185 4.11 16.76 11.55
CA LYS A 185 2.75 17.32 11.37
C LYS A 185 2.54 18.12 10.08
N GLY A 186 3.61 18.45 9.37
CA GLY A 186 3.56 19.38 8.22
C GLY A 186 3.42 18.71 6.88
#